data_AF-A0AA35SIF5-F1
#
_entry.id   AF-A0AA35SIF5-F1
#
_cell.length_a   1.000
_cell.length_b   1.000
_cell.length_c   1.000
_cell.angle_alpha   90.00
_cell.angle_beta   90.00
_cell.angle_gamma   90.00
#
_symmetry.space_group_name_H-M   'P 1'
#
loop_
_entity.id
_entity.type
_entity.pdbx_description
1 polymer ?
#
loop_
_entity_poly.entity_id
_entity_poly.type
_entity_poly.pdbx_seq_one_letter_code
_entity_poly.pdbx_strand_id
1 'polypeptide(L)'
;MYDGVSFGLANSWVWLPSNATIRRKVKMLVERITDSLRKDYMWIISPKDQFTNPLPLFSATWRKLALTVNYEKYKDMEAAYILDFYAAYEFEMKISSIHDSTYFPNELDVEEVYVLAVLEDDESRKNDLLKRFTEIAVNNAFHFQPGFAAFYLSAFPNTSTYMVPQGVLQGGLYDYPAAPDWDRYVDQSQNPKYMPHYDSDHSEYALMIRDRPPTTYFWQRNPTTLKGGDACCLQRKHLDLLLAYWMGRTSGFIMGE
;
A
#
# COMPACT_ATOMS: atom_id res chain seq x y z
N MET A 1 7.82 -7.46 4.09
CA MET A 1 7.17 -8.22 5.21
C MET A 1 7.03 -7.34 6.43
N TYR A 2 8.07 -6.60 6.82
CA TYR A 2 7.97 -5.63 7.90
C TYR A 2 6.98 -4.50 7.58
N ASP A 3 6.86 -4.12 6.32
CA ASP A 3 5.97 -3.05 5.81
C ASP A 3 4.50 -3.43 6.03
N GLY A 4 4.06 -4.59 5.53
CA GLY A 4 2.72 -5.11 5.84
C GLY A 4 2.46 -5.35 7.34
N VAL A 5 3.49 -5.62 8.15
CA VAL A 5 3.36 -5.70 9.62
C VAL A 5 3.14 -4.32 10.23
N SER A 6 3.90 -3.31 9.82
CA SER A 6 3.72 -1.93 10.30
C SER A 6 2.33 -1.41 9.91
N PHE A 7 1.88 -1.68 8.68
CA PHE A 7 0.53 -1.41 8.20
C PHE A 7 -0.54 -2.04 9.08
N GLY A 8 -0.46 -3.34 9.34
CA GLY A 8 -1.45 -4.05 10.17
C GLY A 8 -1.49 -3.56 11.62
N LEU A 9 -0.33 -3.26 12.21
CA LEU A 9 -0.21 -2.74 13.57
C LEU A 9 -0.74 -1.30 13.68
N ALA A 10 -0.42 -0.44 12.72
CA ALA A 10 -0.92 0.94 12.66
C ALA A 10 -2.45 0.96 12.55
N ASN A 11 -3.03 0.19 11.63
CA ASN A 11 -4.48 0.08 11.49
C ASN A 11 -5.15 -0.45 12.77
N SER A 12 -4.58 -1.50 13.37
CA SER A 12 -5.09 -2.02 14.65
C SER A 12 -5.03 -0.99 15.77
N TRP A 13 -4.03 -0.10 15.75
CA TRP A 13 -3.90 0.97 16.74
C TRP A 13 -4.90 2.10 16.54
N VAL A 14 -5.07 2.55 15.29
CA VAL A 14 -5.91 3.69 14.89
C VAL A 14 -7.40 3.33 14.96
N TRP A 15 -7.79 2.20 14.40
CA TRP A 15 -9.21 1.87 14.19
C TRP A 15 -9.86 1.10 15.34
N LEU A 16 -9.07 0.60 16.29
CA LEU A 16 -9.58 -0.11 17.48
C LEU A 16 -9.18 0.60 18.80
N PRO A 17 -9.45 1.91 18.95
CA PRO A 17 -8.93 2.70 20.07
C PRO A 17 -9.50 2.26 21.43
N SER A 18 -10.72 1.72 21.45
CA SER A 18 -11.40 1.26 22.67
C SER A 18 -11.02 -0.16 23.10
N ASN A 19 -10.34 -0.95 22.26
CA ASN A 19 -9.98 -2.32 22.59
C ASN A 19 -8.63 -2.38 23.33
N ALA A 20 -8.68 -2.22 24.66
CA ALA A 20 -7.48 -2.20 25.51
C ALA A 20 -6.60 -3.47 25.37
N THR A 21 -7.22 -4.63 25.13
CA THR A 21 -6.49 -5.89 24.94
C THR A 21 -5.69 -5.88 23.65
N ILE A 22 -6.28 -5.43 22.54
CA ILE A 22 -5.59 -5.30 21.25
C ILE A 22 -4.51 -4.22 21.35
N ARG A 23 -4.83 -3.05 21.93
CA ARG A 23 -3.87 -1.95 22.14
C ARG A 23 -2.61 -2.42 22.89
N ARG A 24 -2.79 -3.19 23.97
CA ARG A 24 -1.66 -3.75 24.72
C ARG A 24 -0.82 -4.73 23.88
N LYS A 25 -1.46 -5.58 23.08
CA LYS A 25 -0.75 -6.52 22.17
C LYS A 25 0.01 -5.79 21.08
N VAL A 26 -0.61 -4.80 20.43
CA VAL A 26 0.03 -3.94 19.43
C VAL A 26 1.23 -3.24 20.04
N LYS A 27 1.06 -2.61 21.21
CA LYS A 27 2.15 -1.96 21.93
C LYS A 27 3.34 -2.88 22.19
N MET A 28 3.07 -4.07 22.72
CA MET A 28 4.11 -5.08 22.96
C MET A 28 4.84 -5.50 21.67
N LEU A 29 4.11 -5.70 20.56
CA LEU A 29 4.70 -6.10 19.29
C LEU A 29 5.54 -4.98 18.65
N VAL A 30 5.00 -3.76 18.59
CA VAL A 30 5.72 -2.58 18.12
C VAL A 30 6.98 -2.39 18.93
N GLU A 31 6.89 -2.43 20.26
CA GLU A 31 8.07 -2.27 21.12
C GLU A 31 9.14 -3.32 20.83
N ARG A 32 8.76 -4.59 20.73
CA ARG A 32 9.70 -5.68 20.48
C ARG A 32 10.39 -5.54 19.11
N ILE A 33 9.62 -5.19 18.08
CA ILE A 33 10.16 -5.05 16.72
C ILE A 33 11.04 -3.81 16.63
N THR A 34 10.58 -2.66 17.14
CA THR A 34 11.35 -1.41 17.15
C THR A 34 12.64 -1.56 17.95
N ASP A 35 12.61 -2.21 19.12
CA ASP A 35 13.84 -2.44 19.91
C ASP A 35 14.86 -3.29 19.12
N SER A 36 14.39 -4.29 18.36
CA SER A 36 15.25 -5.09 17.47
C SER A 36 15.82 -4.24 16.34
N LEU A 37 14.97 -3.50 15.63
CA LEU A 37 15.40 -2.64 14.53
C LEU A 37 16.40 -1.59 15.02
N ARG A 38 16.17 -0.96 16.18
CA ARG A 38 17.07 0.02 16.79
C ARG A 38 18.46 -0.56 17.05
N LYS A 39 18.52 -1.79 17.58
CA LYS A 39 19.79 -2.48 17.87
C LYS A 39 20.64 -2.62 16.60
N ASP A 40 19.97 -2.84 15.47
CA ASP A 40 20.60 -3.08 14.18
C ASP A 40 20.57 -1.81 13.29
N TYR A 41 20.45 -0.61 13.87
CA TYR A 41 20.42 0.67 13.13
C TYR A 41 19.38 0.71 11.98
N MET A 42 18.21 0.13 12.24
CA MET A 42 17.09 -0.08 11.31
C MET A 42 17.35 -1.12 10.20
N TRP A 43 18.52 -1.74 10.13
CA TRP A 43 18.79 -2.80 9.17
C TRP A 43 17.95 -4.04 9.46
N ILE A 44 17.42 -4.63 8.39
CA ILE A 44 16.80 -5.95 8.47
C ILE A 44 17.90 -6.98 8.23
N ILE A 45 18.24 -7.71 9.29
CA ILE A 45 19.23 -8.79 9.25
C ILE A 45 18.48 -10.11 9.31
N SER A 46 18.51 -10.88 8.22
CA SER A 46 17.87 -12.20 8.21
C SER A 46 18.70 -13.23 8.99
N PRO A 47 18.12 -14.35 9.43
CA PRO A 47 18.86 -15.46 10.05
C PRO A 47 19.92 -16.11 9.15
N LYS A 48 20.00 -15.72 7.87
CA LYS A 48 20.98 -16.19 6.89
C LYS A 48 22.01 -15.11 6.53
N ASP A 49 22.18 -14.10 7.39
CA ASP A 49 23.09 -12.96 7.20
C ASP A 49 22.85 -12.20 5.89
N GLN A 50 21.58 -12.11 5.47
CA GLN A 50 21.18 -11.22 4.39
C GLN A 50 20.76 -9.88 4.99
N PHE A 51 21.31 -8.81 4.45
CA PHE A 51 21.11 -7.44 4.92
C PHE A 51 20.22 -6.70 3.92
N THR A 52 19.14 -6.10 4.40
CA THR A 52 18.35 -5.14 3.63
C THR A 52 18.57 -3.75 4.20
N ASN A 53 19.04 -2.84 3.35
CA ASN A 53 19.26 -1.44 3.72
C ASN A 53 17.91 -0.78 4.01
N PRO A 54 17.72 -0.14 5.18
CA PRO A 54 16.49 0.58 5.46
C PRO A 54 16.42 1.83 4.58
N LEU A 55 15.41 1.88 3.72
CA LEU A 55 15.04 3.10 3.03
C LEU A 55 14.51 4.14 4.06
N PRO A 56 14.79 5.44 3.91
CA PRO A 56 14.19 6.51 4.70
C PRO A 56 12.70 6.33 5.02
N LEU A 57 11.86 5.93 4.06
CA LEU A 57 10.42 5.77 4.24
C LEU A 57 10.08 4.65 5.23
N PHE A 58 10.74 3.50 5.08
CA PHE A 58 10.66 2.37 6.03
C PHE A 58 11.05 2.82 7.44
N SER A 59 12.18 3.52 7.52
CA SER A 59 12.75 4.05 8.74
C SER A 59 11.83 5.05 9.44
N ALA A 60 11.21 5.96 8.68
CA ALA A 60 10.25 6.95 9.17
C ALA A 60 8.97 6.27 9.67
N THR A 61 8.46 5.29 8.93
CA THR A 61 7.24 4.55 9.25
C THR A 61 7.33 3.85 10.60
N TRP A 62 8.40 3.08 10.82
CA TRP A 62 8.60 2.37 12.09
C TRP A 62 8.86 3.32 13.25
N ARG A 63 9.59 4.42 13.03
CA ARG A 63 9.81 5.45 14.05
C ARG A 63 8.51 6.13 14.45
N LYS A 64 7.69 6.54 13.48
CA LYS A 64 6.41 7.19 13.77
C LYS A 64 5.48 6.24 14.52
N LEU A 65 5.37 4.99 14.07
CA LEU A 65 4.57 3.97 14.77
C LEU A 65 5.03 3.77 16.22
N ALA A 66 6.33 3.69 16.47
CA ALA A 66 6.88 3.56 17.81
C ALA A 66 6.55 4.79 18.69
N LEU A 67 6.77 6.00 18.17
CA LEU A 67 6.46 7.27 18.86
C LEU A 67 4.96 7.37 19.20
N THR A 68 4.08 7.01 18.27
CA THR A 68 2.62 7.05 18.46
C THR A 68 2.15 6.01 19.49
N VAL A 69 2.82 4.87 19.58
CA VAL A 69 2.42 3.76 20.46
C VAL A 69 3.00 3.86 21.88
N ASN A 70 4.22 4.39 22.01
CA ASN A 70 4.88 4.61 23.29
C ASN A 70 5.90 5.77 23.23
N TYR A 71 5.40 7.00 23.20
CA TYR A 71 6.24 8.21 23.17
C TYR A 71 7.32 8.23 24.25
N GLU A 72 6.98 7.93 25.51
CA GLU A 72 7.96 8.03 26.60
C GLU A 72 9.18 7.12 26.42
N LYS A 73 9.00 5.95 25.81
CA LYS A 73 10.10 5.00 25.54
C LYS A 73 10.92 5.41 24.31
N TYR A 74 10.30 6.05 23.32
CA TYR A 74 10.88 6.28 22.00
C TYR A 74 11.10 7.75 21.63
N LYS A 75 10.86 8.69 22.53
CA LYS A 75 11.01 10.14 22.27
C LYS A 75 12.39 10.54 21.76
N ASP A 76 13.43 9.76 22.08
CA ASP A 76 14.78 9.98 21.56
C ASP A 76 14.91 9.72 20.05
N MET A 77 13.94 9.05 19.43
CA MET A 77 13.87 8.79 17.99
C MET A 77 13.24 9.95 17.20
N GLU A 78 12.68 10.97 17.86
CA GLU A 78 11.92 12.04 17.21
C GLU A 78 12.74 12.84 16.19
N ALA A 79 13.98 13.20 16.53
CA ALA A 79 14.86 13.90 15.59
C ALA A 79 15.21 13.04 14.36
N ALA A 80 15.44 11.74 14.56
CA ALA A 80 15.71 10.81 13.48
C ALA A 80 14.47 10.57 12.60
N TYR A 81 13.28 10.52 13.21
CA TYR A 81 12.01 10.46 12.48
C TYR A 81 11.87 11.65 11.53
N ILE A 82 12.10 12.87 12.01
CA ILE A 82 11.96 14.08 11.20
C ILE A 82 12.94 14.06 10.02
N LEU A 83 14.19 13.65 10.26
CA LEU A 83 15.19 13.52 9.21
C LEU A 83 14.77 12.50 8.13
N ASP A 84 14.38 11.31 8.55
CA ASP A 84 13.95 10.24 7.65
C ASP A 84 12.66 10.60 6.92
N PHE A 85 11.73 11.31 7.57
CA PHE A 85 10.50 11.81 6.96
C PHE A 85 10.82 12.72 5.78
N TYR A 86 11.67 13.74 5.96
CA TYR A 86 11.97 14.68 4.88
C TYR A 86 12.85 14.04 3.79
N ALA A 87 13.74 13.12 4.14
CA ALA A 87 14.47 12.33 3.15
C ALA A 87 13.52 11.45 2.31
N ALA A 88 12.59 10.75 2.96
CA ALA A 88 11.56 9.95 2.29
C ALA A 88 10.66 10.82 1.40
N TYR A 89 10.21 11.97 1.93
CA TYR A 89 9.37 12.91 1.20
C TYR A 89 10.02 13.38 -0.10
N GLU A 90 11.32 13.65 -0.08
CA GLU A 90 12.07 14.11 -1.25
C GLU A 90 12.36 12.97 -2.25
N PHE A 91 12.77 11.80 -1.75
CA PHE A 91 13.37 10.78 -2.61
C PHE A 91 12.51 9.55 -2.88
N GLU A 92 11.55 9.21 -2.02
CA GLU A 92 10.93 7.87 -1.98
C GLU A 92 9.41 7.87 -2.04
N MET A 93 8.72 8.89 -1.54
CA MET A 93 7.26 8.97 -1.56
C MET A 93 6.74 9.27 -2.98
N LYS A 94 6.98 8.38 -3.94
CA LYS A 94 6.61 8.50 -5.35
C LYS A 94 6.33 7.10 -5.88
N ILE A 95 5.44 7.01 -6.86
CA ILE A 95 5.17 5.75 -7.55
C ILE A 95 5.97 5.66 -8.85
N SER A 96 6.40 4.46 -9.18
CA SER A 96 7.04 4.15 -10.46
C SER A 96 6.01 4.09 -11.59
N SER A 97 6.53 3.95 -12.82
CA SER A 97 5.73 3.87 -14.03
C SER A 97 4.73 2.70 -13.97
N ILE A 98 3.58 2.90 -14.61
CA ILE A 98 2.60 1.84 -14.88
C ILE A 98 3.16 0.67 -15.71
N HIS A 99 4.28 0.87 -16.41
CA HIS A 99 4.99 -0.15 -17.19
C HIS A 99 6.24 -0.70 -16.49
N ASP A 100 6.52 -0.30 -15.24
CA ASP A 100 7.72 -0.76 -14.54
C ASP A 100 7.70 -2.28 -14.34
N SER A 101 8.79 -2.94 -14.73
CA SER A 101 8.98 -4.38 -14.51
C SER A 101 9.06 -4.74 -13.02
N THR A 102 9.49 -3.80 -12.19
CA THR A 102 9.53 -3.88 -10.73
C THR A 102 8.39 -3.07 -10.14
N TYR A 103 7.15 -3.51 -10.40
CA TYR A 103 5.95 -2.78 -9.97
C TYR A 103 5.61 -2.96 -8.48
N PHE A 104 5.92 -4.12 -7.91
CA PHE A 104 5.62 -4.49 -6.53
C PHE A 104 6.01 -3.46 -5.44
N PRO A 105 7.18 -2.79 -5.50
CA PRO A 105 7.55 -1.75 -4.55
C PRO A 105 6.52 -0.63 -4.39
N ASN A 106 5.74 -0.32 -5.44
CA ASN A 106 4.71 0.71 -5.35
C ASN A 106 3.67 0.44 -4.25
N GLU A 107 3.27 -0.81 -4.03
CA GLU A 107 2.34 -1.13 -2.92
C GLU A 107 3.00 -0.82 -1.58
N LEU A 108 4.26 -1.24 -1.40
CA LEU A 108 4.98 -1.05 -0.14
C LEU A 108 5.12 0.44 0.19
N ASP A 109 5.53 1.24 -0.80
CA ASP A 109 5.70 2.68 -0.62
C ASP A 109 4.36 3.36 -0.29
N VAL A 110 3.27 2.95 -0.96
CA VAL A 110 1.93 3.51 -0.72
C VAL A 110 1.38 3.09 0.64
N GLU A 111 1.59 1.85 1.07
CA GLU A 111 1.25 1.37 2.43
C GLU A 111 1.98 2.19 3.50
N GLU A 112 3.27 2.46 3.32
CA GLU A 112 4.08 3.22 4.27
C GLU A 112 3.68 4.70 4.32
N VAL A 113 3.43 5.33 3.18
CA VAL A 113 2.88 6.70 3.11
C VAL A 113 1.52 6.76 3.81
N TYR A 114 0.67 5.73 3.64
CA TYR A 114 -0.59 5.62 4.36
C TYR A 114 -0.40 5.56 5.87
N VAL A 115 0.52 4.70 6.35
CA VAL A 115 0.81 4.58 7.78
C VAL A 115 1.26 5.93 8.36
N LEU A 116 2.16 6.63 7.67
CA LEU A 116 2.57 7.97 8.09
C LEU A 116 1.38 8.94 8.12
N ALA A 117 0.53 8.94 7.08
CA ALA A 117 -0.61 9.84 6.99
C ALA A 117 -1.64 9.67 8.13
N VAL A 118 -1.91 8.42 8.55
CA VAL A 118 -2.88 8.16 9.64
C VAL A 118 -2.29 8.34 11.04
N LEU A 119 -0.97 8.28 11.19
CA LEU A 119 -0.29 8.43 12.48
C LEU A 119 0.26 9.84 12.72
N GLU A 120 0.48 10.65 11.68
CA GLU A 120 1.00 12.01 11.81
C GLU A 120 0.04 12.95 12.55
N ASP A 121 0.59 13.59 13.57
CA ASP A 121 -0.09 14.50 14.49
C ASP A 121 0.40 15.95 14.35
N ASP A 122 1.53 16.18 13.69
CA ASP A 122 1.98 17.52 13.29
C ASP A 122 1.25 17.99 12.03
N GLU A 123 0.60 19.15 12.14
CA GLU A 123 -0.23 19.70 11.06
C GLU A 123 0.57 20.01 9.78
N SER A 124 1.82 20.46 9.89
CA SER A 124 2.65 20.78 8.72
C SER A 124 2.99 19.52 7.95
N ARG A 125 3.53 18.50 8.63
CA ARG A 125 3.88 17.23 7.98
C ARG A 125 2.66 16.49 7.47
N LYS A 126 1.52 16.61 8.15
CA LYS A 126 0.24 16.05 7.68
C LYS A 126 -0.23 16.71 6.38
N ASN A 127 -0.05 18.02 6.23
CA ASN A 127 -0.35 18.72 4.99
C ASN A 127 0.61 18.32 3.86
N ASP A 128 1.90 18.13 4.17
CA ASP A 128 2.88 17.61 3.21
C ASP A 128 2.48 16.20 2.74
N LEU A 129 2.14 15.30 3.66
CA LEU A 129 1.64 13.96 3.34
C LEU A 129 0.36 14.01 2.50
N LEU A 130 -0.60 14.89 2.82
CA LEU A 130 -1.82 15.04 2.03
C LEU A 130 -1.50 15.46 0.59
N LYS A 131 -0.63 16.45 0.42
CA LYS A 131 -0.20 16.90 -0.91
C LYS A 131 0.44 15.74 -1.68
N ARG A 132 1.40 15.04 -1.05
CA ARG A 132 2.12 13.96 -1.72
C ARG A 132 1.23 12.78 -2.04
N PHE A 133 0.36 12.38 -1.12
CA PHE A 133 -0.54 11.27 -1.35
C PHE A 133 -1.60 11.61 -2.40
N THR A 134 -1.99 12.88 -2.53
CA THR A 134 -2.84 13.35 -3.64
C THR A 134 -2.12 13.19 -4.99
N GLU A 135 -0.84 13.58 -5.08
CA GLU A 135 -0.03 13.38 -6.30
C GLU A 135 0.06 11.88 -6.66
N ILE A 136 0.33 11.03 -5.68
CA ILE A 136 0.33 9.57 -5.84
C ILE A 136 -1.03 9.07 -6.32
N ALA A 137 -2.13 9.49 -5.71
CA ALA A 137 -3.48 9.03 -6.05
C ALA A 137 -3.89 9.46 -7.47
N VAL A 138 -3.54 10.68 -7.89
CA VAL A 138 -3.79 11.18 -9.25
C VAL A 138 -2.97 10.41 -10.27
N ASN A 139 -1.67 10.21 -10.03
CA ASN A 139 -0.81 9.45 -10.94
C ASN A 139 -1.23 7.98 -11.02
N ASN A 140 -1.67 7.41 -9.88
CA ASN A 140 -2.10 6.03 -9.81
C ASN A 140 -3.49 5.78 -10.42
N ALA A 141 -4.30 6.82 -10.66
CA ALA A 141 -5.64 6.64 -11.20
C ALA A 141 -5.64 5.78 -12.48
N PHE A 142 -4.63 5.96 -13.33
CA PHE A 142 -4.45 5.22 -14.57
C PHE A 142 -3.94 3.79 -14.39
N HIS A 143 -3.42 3.44 -13.22
CA HIS A 143 -2.98 2.09 -12.88
C HIS A 143 -4.18 1.18 -12.56
N PHE A 144 -5.34 1.77 -12.27
CA PHE A 144 -6.57 1.07 -11.93
C PHE A 144 -6.35 0.05 -10.79
N GLN A 145 -5.78 0.53 -9.69
CA GLN A 145 -5.41 -0.25 -8.50
C GLN A 145 -6.32 0.14 -7.31
N PRO A 146 -7.33 -0.67 -6.96
CA PRO A 146 -8.30 -0.29 -5.93
C PRO A 146 -7.69 -0.21 -4.52
N GLY A 147 -6.62 -0.96 -4.22
CA GLY A 147 -5.91 -0.86 -2.94
C GLY A 147 -5.31 0.52 -2.71
N PHE A 148 -4.63 1.07 -3.72
CA PHE A 148 -3.98 2.38 -3.65
C PHE A 148 -5.01 3.50 -3.44
N ALA A 149 -6.12 3.41 -4.16
CA ALA A 149 -7.25 4.31 -3.96
C ALA A 149 -7.85 4.20 -2.54
N ALA A 150 -8.01 2.97 -2.03
CA ALA A 150 -8.51 2.75 -0.68
C ALA A 150 -7.59 3.34 0.39
N PHE A 151 -6.26 3.23 0.25
CA PHE A 151 -5.30 3.84 1.16
C PHE A 151 -5.47 5.36 1.22
N TYR A 152 -5.48 6.05 0.08
CA TYR A 152 -5.68 7.51 0.02
C TYR A 152 -7.00 7.95 0.66
N LEU A 153 -8.11 7.32 0.25
CA LEU A 153 -9.45 7.63 0.75
C LEU A 153 -9.55 7.43 2.27
N SER A 154 -8.88 6.40 2.78
CA SER A 154 -8.92 6.08 4.21
C SER A 154 -8.02 6.98 5.06
N ALA A 155 -6.90 7.43 4.51
CA ALA A 155 -6.01 8.38 5.18
C ALA A 155 -6.66 9.77 5.29
N PHE A 156 -7.42 10.16 4.27
CA PHE A 156 -7.99 11.50 4.16
C PHE A 156 -9.47 11.46 3.81
N PRO A 157 -10.38 11.09 4.73
CA PRO A 157 -11.81 10.93 4.45
C PRO A 157 -12.66 12.23 4.43
N ASN A 158 -12.07 13.41 4.74
CA ASN A 158 -12.77 14.72 4.74
C ASN A 158 -12.26 15.82 3.75
N THR A 159 -11.34 15.53 2.84
CA THR A 159 -10.95 16.36 1.69
C THR A 159 -12.07 16.47 0.62
N SER A 160 -11.90 17.32 -0.40
CA SER A 160 -12.88 17.48 -1.49
C SER A 160 -12.50 16.71 -2.77
N THR A 161 -11.34 16.06 -2.77
CA THR A 161 -10.68 15.48 -3.94
C THR A 161 -10.82 13.96 -3.98
N TYR A 162 -12.05 13.45 -4.15
CA TYR A 162 -12.34 12.01 -4.12
C TYR A 162 -12.81 11.36 -5.38
N MET A 163 -13.38 12.10 -6.32
CA MET A 163 -14.15 11.47 -7.39
C MET A 163 -13.35 10.43 -8.18
N VAL A 164 -12.09 10.73 -8.49
CA VAL A 164 -11.19 9.83 -9.22
C VAL A 164 -10.81 8.60 -8.38
N PRO A 165 -10.17 8.72 -7.19
CA PRO A 165 -9.84 7.55 -6.39
C PRO A 165 -11.08 6.75 -5.97
N GLN A 166 -12.20 7.40 -5.69
CA GLN A 166 -13.46 6.71 -5.40
C GLN A 166 -13.95 5.90 -6.60
N GLY A 167 -13.89 6.45 -7.82
CA GLY A 167 -14.22 5.74 -9.05
C GLY A 167 -13.29 4.54 -9.30
N VAL A 168 -11.99 4.69 -9.04
CA VAL A 168 -11.01 3.60 -9.15
C VAL A 168 -11.29 2.50 -8.12
N LEU A 169 -11.58 2.87 -6.88
CA LEU A 169 -11.95 1.93 -5.83
C LEU A 169 -13.22 1.16 -6.20
N GLN A 170 -14.32 1.87 -6.46
CA GLN A 170 -15.62 1.24 -6.71
C GLN A 170 -15.64 0.46 -8.03
N GLY A 171 -15.13 1.05 -9.10
CA GLY A 171 -15.00 0.39 -10.40
C GLY A 171 -14.06 -0.80 -10.36
N GLY A 172 -12.96 -0.68 -9.61
CA GLY A 172 -12.02 -1.77 -9.40
C GLY A 172 -12.67 -2.94 -8.66
N LEU A 173 -13.32 -2.67 -7.53
CA LEU A 173 -14.04 -3.69 -6.75
C LEU A 173 -15.15 -4.37 -7.56
N TYR A 174 -15.88 -3.61 -8.39
CA TYR A 174 -16.90 -4.16 -9.29
C TYR A 174 -16.31 -5.07 -10.37
N ASP A 175 -15.10 -4.79 -10.83
CA ASP A 175 -14.44 -5.53 -11.90
C ASP A 175 -13.70 -6.79 -11.44
N TYR A 176 -13.57 -7.02 -10.12
CA TYR A 176 -12.94 -8.24 -9.62
C TYR A 176 -13.67 -9.50 -10.11
N PRO A 177 -12.93 -10.55 -10.54
CA PRO A 177 -13.54 -11.81 -10.92
C PRO A 177 -14.29 -12.45 -9.75
N ALA A 178 -15.43 -13.07 -10.05
CA ALA A 178 -16.20 -13.81 -9.06
C ALA A 178 -15.43 -15.06 -8.60
N ALA A 179 -15.58 -15.41 -7.32
CA ALA A 179 -15.02 -16.65 -6.81
C ALA A 179 -15.75 -17.89 -7.37
N PRO A 180 -15.06 -19.01 -7.62
CA PRO A 180 -13.61 -19.21 -7.48
C PRO A 180 -12.83 -18.62 -8.67
N ASP A 181 -11.83 -17.79 -8.38
CA ASP A 181 -10.86 -17.33 -9.39
C ASP A 181 -9.72 -18.34 -9.49
N TRP A 182 -9.62 -18.96 -10.65
CA TRP A 182 -8.61 -19.96 -10.95
C TRP A 182 -7.45 -19.32 -11.68
N ASP A 183 -6.24 -19.81 -11.39
CA ASP A 183 -5.12 -19.49 -12.24
C ASP A 183 -5.41 -19.91 -13.68
N ARG A 184 -5.17 -18.97 -14.59
CA ARG A 184 -5.42 -19.16 -16.02
C ARG A 184 -4.38 -18.41 -16.81
N TYR A 185 -3.95 -19.01 -17.91
CA TYR A 185 -3.18 -18.29 -18.90
C TYR A 185 -4.07 -17.23 -19.58
N VAL A 186 -3.53 -16.03 -19.72
CA VAL A 186 -4.15 -14.88 -20.37
C VAL A 186 -3.22 -14.38 -21.47
N ASP A 187 -3.78 -14.11 -22.65
CA ASP A 187 -3.10 -13.38 -23.74
C ASP A 187 -4.06 -12.35 -24.33
N GLN A 188 -3.78 -11.09 -24.06
CA GLN A 188 -4.54 -9.93 -24.54
C GLN A 188 -3.86 -9.23 -25.73
N SER A 189 -2.76 -9.77 -26.27
CA SER A 189 -1.94 -9.05 -27.26
C SER A 189 -2.62 -8.82 -28.60
N GLN A 190 -3.73 -9.51 -28.89
CA GLN A 190 -4.52 -9.32 -30.10
C GLN A 190 -5.89 -8.70 -29.81
N ASN A 191 -6.14 -8.29 -28.55
CA ASN A 191 -7.42 -7.74 -28.14
C ASN A 191 -7.48 -6.24 -28.48
N PRO A 192 -8.36 -5.80 -29.40
CA PRO A 192 -8.44 -4.39 -29.80
C PRO A 192 -8.82 -3.45 -28.63
N LYS A 193 -9.39 -3.97 -27.54
CA LYS A 193 -9.69 -3.21 -26.31
C LYS A 193 -8.44 -2.61 -25.66
N TYR A 194 -7.28 -3.23 -25.83
CA TYR A 194 -6.03 -2.85 -25.15
C TYR A 194 -5.00 -2.23 -26.09
N MET A 195 -5.44 -1.81 -27.28
CA MET A 195 -4.64 -1.02 -28.21
C MET A 195 -4.76 0.48 -27.88
N PRO A 196 -3.71 1.29 -28.12
CA PRO A 196 -2.39 0.89 -28.60
C PRO A 196 -1.59 0.16 -27.50
N HIS A 197 -0.54 -0.55 -27.93
CA HIS A 197 0.43 -1.13 -27.02
C HIS A 197 1.60 -0.17 -26.77
N TYR A 198 2.14 -0.23 -25.56
CA TYR A 198 3.40 0.43 -25.20
C TYR A 198 4.59 -0.34 -25.80
N ASP A 199 4.57 -1.68 -25.69
CA ASP A 199 5.56 -2.58 -26.27
C ASP A 199 4.95 -3.97 -26.62
N SER A 200 5.77 -5.01 -26.82
CA SER A 200 5.30 -6.36 -27.15
C SER A 200 4.51 -7.05 -26.03
N ASP A 201 4.75 -6.64 -24.79
CA ASP A 201 4.30 -7.30 -23.56
C ASP A 201 3.34 -6.44 -22.73
N HIS A 202 3.24 -5.14 -23.04
CA HIS A 202 2.45 -4.16 -22.30
C HIS A 202 1.50 -3.35 -23.20
N SER A 203 0.26 -3.18 -22.73
CA SER A 203 -0.67 -2.18 -23.25
C SER A 203 -0.25 -0.76 -22.85
N GLU A 204 -0.73 0.26 -23.55
CA GLU A 204 -0.51 1.66 -23.16
C GLU A 204 -1.21 2.02 -21.83
N TYR A 205 -2.40 1.46 -21.59
CA TYR A 205 -3.21 1.72 -20.39
C TYR A 205 -3.45 0.46 -19.58
N ALA A 206 -3.76 0.62 -18.29
CA ALA A 206 -4.11 -0.51 -17.44
C ALA A 206 -5.21 -1.38 -18.04
N LEU A 207 -5.02 -2.70 -17.95
CA LEU A 207 -6.08 -3.67 -18.21
C LEU A 207 -7.13 -3.58 -17.11
N MET A 208 -8.37 -3.93 -17.46
CA MET A 208 -9.42 -4.24 -16.50
C MET A 208 -8.97 -5.41 -15.61
N ILE A 209 -9.29 -5.37 -14.33
CA ILE A 209 -8.87 -6.38 -13.33
C ILE A 209 -9.19 -7.80 -13.82
N ARG A 210 -10.42 -8.03 -14.29
CA ARG A 210 -10.86 -9.35 -14.77
C ARG A 210 -10.03 -9.89 -15.94
N ASP A 211 -9.43 -8.99 -16.71
CA ASP A 211 -8.73 -9.29 -17.95
C ASP A 211 -7.22 -9.40 -17.76
N ARG A 212 -6.69 -9.10 -16.57
CA ARG A 212 -5.25 -9.16 -16.26
C ARG A 212 -4.75 -10.59 -16.13
N PRO A 213 -3.48 -10.84 -16.51
CA PRO A 213 -2.75 -12.03 -16.13
C PRO A 213 -2.84 -12.25 -14.62
N PRO A 214 -3.46 -13.35 -14.16
CA PRO A 214 -3.69 -13.59 -12.76
C PRO A 214 -2.34 -13.60 -11.97
N THR A 215 -2.29 -12.98 -10.78
CA THR A 215 -1.17 -13.06 -9.80
C THR A 215 -1.65 -13.33 -8.35
N THR A 216 -0.77 -13.73 -7.42
CA THR A 216 -1.16 -14.00 -6.01
C THR A 216 -1.73 -12.76 -5.34
N TYR A 217 -1.06 -11.63 -5.53
CA TYR A 217 -1.58 -10.32 -5.16
C TYR A 217 -1.60 -9.41 -6.38
N PHE A 218 -2.71 -8.73 -6.58
CA PHE A 218 -3.03 -7.91 -7.74
C PHE A 218 -2.03 -6.78 -7.99
N TRP A 219 -1.45 -6.23 -6.93
CA TRP A 219 -0.45 -5.17 -6.94
C TRP A 219 0.99 -5.67 -7.15
N GLN A 220 1.23 -6.98 -7.28
CA GLN A 220 2.57 -7.52 -7.59
C GLN A 220 3.00 -7.32 -9.04
N ARG A 221 2.04 -7.24 -9.95
CA ARG A 221 2.28 -7.18 -11.40
C ARG A 221 1.85 -5.82 -11.91
N ASN A 222 2.59 -5.30 -12.89
CA ASN A 222 2.19 -4.09 -13.55
C ASN A 222 0.80 -4.28 -14.21
N PRO A 223 -0.05 -3.24 -14.19
CA PRO A 223 -1.43 -3.35 -14.64
C PRO A 223 -1.57 -3.44 -16.16
N THR A 224 -0.47 -3.31 -16.91
CA THR A 224 -0.42 -3.25 -18.37
C THR A 224 0.03 -4.55 -19.02
N THR A 225 0.47 -5.55 -18.23
CA THR A 225 0.95 -6.83 -18.77
C THR A 225 -0.14 -7.50 -19.61
N LEU A 226 0.16 -7.76 -20.89
CA LEU A 226 -0.76 -8.37 -21.86
C LEU A 226 -0.84 -9.89 -21.72
N LYS A 227 0.23 -10.54 -21.25
CA LYS A 227 0.37 -12.00 -21.24
C LYS A 227 0.87 -12.54 -19.92
N GLY A 228 0.36 -13.69 -19.50
CA GLY A 228 0.91 -14.44 -18.36
C GLY A 228 -0.16 -15.22 -17.59
N GLY A 229 0.19 -15.58 -16.35
CA GLY A 229 -0.57 -16.54 -15.56
C GLY A 229 -0.25 -17.98 -15.97
N ASP A 230 -0.65 -18.93 -15.14
CA ASP A 230 -0.40 -20.35 -15.38
C ASP A 230 -1.73 -21.08 -15.53
N ALA A 231 -1.78 -22.12 -16.38
CA ALA A 231 -2.97 -22.97 -16.54
C ALA A 231 -3.06 -24.04 -15.42
N CYS A 232 -2.69 -23.68 -14.19
CA CYS A 232 -2.63 -24.61 -13.07
C CYS A 232 -3.90 -24.55 -12.20
N CYS A 233 -4.24 -25.64 -11.53
CA CYS A 233 -5.43 -25.73 -10.65
C CYS A 233 -5.21 -25.05 -9.29
N LEU A 234 -4.68 -23.82 -9.28
CA LEU A 234 -4.52 -23.02 -8.06
C LEU A 234 -5.69 -22.04 -7.94
N GLN A 235 -6.48 -22.19 -6.89
CA GLN A 235 -7.50 -21.22 -6.51
C GLN A 235 -6.82 -20.03 -5.82
N ARG A 236 -7.13 -18.82 -6.27
CA ARG A 236 -6.56 -17.59 -5.72
C ARG A 236 -7.32 -17.09 -4.51
N LYS A 237 -6.58 -16.37 -3.65
CA LYS A 237 -7.12 -15.64 -2.50
C LYS A 237 -7.11 -14.16 -2.84
N HIS A 238 -8.27 -13.52 -2.87
CA HIS A 238 -8.40 -12.09 -3.17
C HIS A 238 -8.20 -11.24 -1.92
N LEU A 239 -7.04 -11.34 -1.27
CA LEU A 239 -6.75 -10.52 -0.08
C LEU A 239 -6.86 -9.02 -0.42
N ASP A 240 -6.41 -8.62 -1.60
CA ASP A 240 -6.38 -7.22 -2.04
C ASP A 240 -7.80 -6.65 -2.24
N LEU A 241 -8.71 -7.48 -2.74
CA LEU A 241 -10.14 -7.17 -2.80
C LEU A 241 -10.67 -6.92 -1.39
N LEU A 242 -10.38 -7.84 -0.46
CA LEU A 242 -10.88 -7.75 0.91
C LEU A 242 -10.33 -6.50 1.61
N LEU A 243 -9.03 -6.21 1.46
CA LEU A 243 -8.42 -5.05 2.06
C LEU A 243 -9.05 -3.75 1.53
N ALA A 244 -9.08 -3.57 0.21
CA ALA A 244 -9.66 -2.39 -0.41
C ALA A 244 -11.16 -2.23 -0.06
N TYR A 245 -11.91 -3.33 -0.04
CA TYR A 245 -13.31 -3.34 0.37
C TYR A 245 -13.51 -2.87 1.82
N TRP A 246 -12.76 -3.45 2.77
CA TRP A 246 -12.93 -3.11 4.18
C TRP A 246 -12.46 -1.70 4.51
N MET A 247 -11.38 -1.24 3.88
CA MET A 247 -10.92 0.14 3.99
C MET A 247 -11.96 1.11 3.43
N GLY A 248 -12.42 0.88 2.19
CA GLY A 248 -13.47 1.68 1.57
C GLY A 248 -14.77 1.73 2.36
N ARG A 249 -15.20 0.60 2.94
CA ARG A 249 -16.38 0.54 3.82
C ARG A 249 -16.16 1.33 5.11
N THR A 250 -15.02 1.13 5.77
CA THR A 250 -14.71 1.81 7.06
C THR A 250 -14.65 3.32 6.90
N SER A 251 -14.20 3.79 5.74
CA SER A 251 -14.11 5.21 5.42
C SER A 251 -15.36 5.79 4.74
N GLY A 252 -16.43 5.00 4.57
CA GLY A 252 -17.72 5.47 4.05
C GLY A 252 -17.79 5.64 2.52
N PHE A 253 -16.80 5.18 1.77
CA PHE A 253 -16.78 5.25 0.30
C PHE A 253 -17.44 4.05 -0.38
N ILE A 254 -17.73 3.00 0.39
CA ILE A 254 -18.53 1.86 -0.01
C ILE A 254 -19.72 1.78 0.93
N MET A 255 -20.91 2.03 0.41
CA MET A 255 -22.15 1.88 1.17
C MET A 255 -22.46 0.39 1.30
N GLY A 256 -22.77 -0.06 2.53
CA GLY A 256 -23.41 -1.36 2.73
C GLY A 256 -24.88 -1.27 2.31
N GLU A 257 -25.38 -2.31 1.66
CA GLU A 257 -26.82 -2.59 1.68
C GLU A 257 -27.27 -2.97 3.10
#